data_AF-A0A1N7IY04-F1
#
_entry.id   AF-A0A1N7IY04-F1
#
_cell.length_a   1.000
_cell.length_b   1.000
_cell.length_c   1.000
_cell.angle_alpha   90.00
_cell.angle_beta   90.00
_cell.angle_gamma   90.00
#
_symmetry.space_group_name_H-M   'P 1'
#
loop_
_entity.id
_entity.type
_entity.pdbx_description
1 polymer ?
#
loop_
_entity_poly.entity_id
_entity_poly.type
_entity_poly.pdbx_seq_one_letter_code
_entity_poly.pdbx_strand_id
1 'polypeptide(L)'
;MRRWVWGLALAMVLSVNGALHTPVYADEKTALNGTLTTTIEFEKGSVDQAKHWIDSTVELAKEDMENAMKDASKEEKKQLKKALKELKKTNSNTLLTKRPDGSAEMKNILPGVEIRVGGKKATTRHNGKFTIPQVPLGKHVMRITKEGKLIRELDVVVKRGQPRMDIDLQIYEKQFQENVNRMHQAMGHHHPDSATVQGTATYPELKEGQLVGKGEGRMGIISDPTKGEPKNIVSCNKADGYESPVGKRPFDPAGTEEWESDTWRFPANLSDCSRSIMLGFLYNQSSLIFGRYHMSEYCVIESINAVMGEEPKDKDQYAAYCNWKQKGDGHWNCSWFNGIKHTEELHTH
;
A
#
# COMPACT_ATOMS: atom_id res chain seq x y z
N MET A 1 -58.07 -49.19 68.95
CA MET A 1 -58.26 -47.95 69.73
C MET A 1 -58.04 -46.76 68.80
N ARG A 2 -58.98 -45.79 68.78
CA ARG A 2 -58.89 -44.32 68.46
C ARG A 2 -57.82 -43.86 67.43
N ARG A 3 -58.04 -43.00 66.43
CA ARG A 3 -59.02 -41.96 66.01
C ARG A 3 -58.51 -41.49 64.60
N TRP A 4 -59.29 -41.37 63.51
CA TRP A 4 -60.05 -40.18 63.04
C TRP A 4 -59.27 -38.84 63.26
N VAL A 5 -58.90 -37.98 62.29
CA VAL A 5 -59.68 -37.33 61.22
C VAL A 5 -58.80 -36.33 60.41
N TRP A 6 -58.98 -36.34 59.08
CA TRP A 6 -59.05 -35.24 58.09
C TRP A 6 -57.83 -34.41 57.63
N GLY A 7 -57.77 -34.23 56.30
CA GLY A 7 -56.95 -33.27 55.59
C GLY A 7 -57.06 -33.39 54.07
N LEU A 8 -58.19 -32.93 53.52
CA LEU A 8 -58.49 -32.75 52.09
C LEU A 8 -57.41 -31.93 51.36
N ALA A 9 -57.04 -32.32 50.13
CA ALA A 9 -57.43 -31.60 48.89
C ALA A 9 -56.39 -31.67 47.75
N LEU A 10 -56.95 -31.81 46.56
CA LEU A 10 -56.52 -31.32 45.26
C LEU A 10 -55.50 -32.13 44.43
N ALA A 11 -56.09 -32.86 43.48
CA ALA A 11 -55.46 -33.20 42.23
C ALA A 11 -55.12 -31.95 41.42
N MET A 12 -53.91 -31.91 40.87
CA MET A 12 -53.65 -31.28 39.57
C MET A 12 -52.67 -32.16 38.80
N VAL A 13 -53.21 -32.80 37.76
CA VAL A 13 -52.45 -33.30 36.64
C VAL A 13 -51.86 -32.10 35.92
N LEU A 14 -50.54 -31.94 35.99
CA LEU A 14 -49.78 -31.18 35.01
C LEU A 14 -48.66 -32.08 34.52
N SER A 15 -48.92 -32.67 33.36
CA SER A 15 -47.92 -33.22 32.45
C SER A 15 -46.91 -32.12 32.14
N VAL A 16 -45.79 -32.13 32.86
CA VAL A 16 -44.62 -31.34 32.49
C VAL A 16 -43.99 -32.03 31.28
N ASN A 17 -44.49 -31.66 30.09
CA ASN A 17 -43.69 -31.73 28.87
C ASN A 17 -42.52 -30.78 29.09
N GLY A 18 -41.43 -31.31 29.66
CA GLY A 18 -40.14 -30.67 29.69
C GLY A 18 -39.54 -30.67 28.29
N ALA A 19 -40.17 -29.95 27.36
CA ALA A 19 -39.41 -29.37 26.27
C ALA A 19 -38.46 -28.37 26.94
N LEU A 20 -37.24 -28.83 27.22
CA LEU A 20 -36.12 -27.96 27.46
C LEU A 20 -36.03 -27.05 26.24
N HIS A 21 -36.61 -25.85 26.33
CA HIS A 21 -36.25 -24.75 25.47
C HIS A 21 -34.80 -24.42 25.82
N THR A 22 -33.86 -25.16 25.21
CA THR A 22 -32.58 -24.55 24.88
C THR A 22 -32.93 -23.29 24.12
N PRO A 23 -32.49 -22.09 24.55
CA PRO A 23 -32.59 -20.93 23.68
C PRO A 23 -31.90 -21.33 22.38
N VAL A 24 -32.68 -21.41 21.31
CA VAL A 24 -32.12 -21.54 19.96
C VAL A 24 -31.47 -20.19 19.72
N TYR A 25 -30.20 -20.08 20.10
CA TYR A 25 -29.31 -19.05 19.62
C TYR A 25 -29.21 -19.26 18.11
N ALA A 26 -30.14 -18.67 17.36
CA ALA A 26 -29.96 -18.41 15.94
C ALA A 26 -28.92 -17.27 15.80
N ASP A 27 -27.74 -17.42 16.41
CA ASP A 27 -26.59 -16.52 16.34
C ASP A 27 -25.63 -16.88 15.20
N GLU A 28 -25.98 -17.88 14.39
CA GLU A 28 -25.09 -18.42 13.38
C GLU A 28 -25.49 -17.96 11.97
N LYS A 29 -24.52 -17.38 11.25
CA LYS A 29 -24.45 -17.14 9.78
C LYS A 29 -24.62 -15.71 9.26
N THR A 30 -24.16 -14.69 9.97
CA THR A 30 -23.76 -13.43 9.32
C THR A 30 -22.23 -13.34 9.27
N ALA A 31 -21.60 -14.31 8.62
CA ALA A 31 -20.19 -14.22 8.28
C ALA A 31 -20.04 -13.44 6.97
N LEU A 32 -19.31 -12.33 7.00
CA LEU A 32 -18.94 -11.61 5.79
C LEU A 32 -17.63 -12.18 5.26
N ASN A 33 -17.71 -12.94 4.18
CA ASN A 33 -16.52 -13.45 3.49
C ASN A 33 -16.27 -12.65 2.24
N GLY A 34 -15.02 -12.52 1.81
CA GLY A 34 -14.74 -11.82 0.57
C GLY A 34 -13.26 -11.84 0.23
N THR A 35 -12.95 -11.15 -0.86
CA THR A 35 -11.59 -10.80 -1.27
C THR A 35 -11.51 -9.29 -1.34
N LEU A 36 -10.45 -8.71 -0.79
CA LEU A 36 -10.13 -7.30 -0.96
C LEU A 36 -9.10 -7.14 -2.08
N THR A 37 -9.47 -6.36 -3.09
CA THR A 37 -8.61 -5.98 -4.21
C THR A 37 -8.59 -4.48 -4.40
N THR A 38 -7.64 -4.01 -5.20
CA THR A 38 -7.68 -2.70 -5.84
C THR A 38 -7.52 -2.88 -7.34
N THR A 39 -8.18 -2.00 -8.09
CA THR A 39 -8.07 -1.96 -9.55
C THR A 39 -7.69 -0.55 -9.97
N ILE A 40 -6.59 -0.41 -10.70
CA ILE A 40 -6.22 0.83 -11.36
C ILE A 40 -6.67 0.74 -12.82
N GLU A 41 -7.44 1.74 -13.25
CA GLU A 41 -7.87 1.89 -14.62
C GLU A 41 -7.00 2.92 -15.34
N PHE A 42 -6.50 2.54 -16.53
CA PHE A 42 -5.72 3.39 -17.42
C PHE A 42 -6.55 3.70 -18.67
N GLU A 43 -6.67 4.98 -19.00
CA GLU A 43 -7.34 5.42 -20.21
C GLU A 43 -6.57 4.95 -21.45
N LYS A 44 -7.27 4.83 -22.60
CA LYS A 44 -6.69 4.33 -23.85
C LYS A 44 -5.37 5.00 -24.24
N GLY A 45 -5.25 6.31 -24.00
CA GLY A 45 -4.05 7.09 -24.32
C GLY A 45 -2.83 6.78 -23.45
N SER A 46 -3.05 6.19 -22.26
CA SER A 46 -2.03 5.94 -21.25
C SER A 46 -1.63 4.47 -21.14
N VAL A 47 -2.29 3.56 -21.87
CA VAL A 47 -2.02 2.12 -21.80
C VAL A 47 -0.57 1.78 -22.15
N ASP A 48 0.01 2.39 -23.19
CA ASP A 48 1.40 2.09 -23.58
C ASP A 48 2.41 2.65 -22.57
N GLN A 49 2.08 3.77 -21.93
CA GLN A 49 2.86 4.32 -20.81
C GLN A 49 2.81 3.38 -19.59
N ALA A 50 1.64 2.86 -19.25
CA ALA A 50 1.49 1.87 -18.18
C ALA A 50 2.25 0.57 -18.48
N LYS A 51 2.24 0.10 -19.74
CA LYS A 51 3.04 -1.06 -20.16
C LYS A 51 4.52 -0.81 -19.97
N HIS A 52 5.02 0.33 -20.45
CA HIS A 52 6.42 0.71 -20.30
C HIS A 52 6.85 0.76 -18.83
N TRP A 53 6.01 1.34 -17.97
CA TRP A 53 6.25 1.37 -16.52
C TRP A 53 6.36 -0.04 -15.91
N ILE A 54 5.40 -0.92 -16.22
CA ILE A 54 5.37 -2.29 -15.72
C ILE A 54 6.60 -3.07 -16.21
N ASP A 55 6.85 -3.07 -17.51
CA ASP A 55 7.92 -3.86 -18.12
C ASP A 55 9.30 -3.39 -17.65
N SER A 56 9.54 -2.08 -17.58
CA SER A 56 10.80 -1.52 -17.08
C SER A 56 11.04 -1.87 -15.61
N THR A 57 9.99 -1.81 -14.79
CA THR A 57 10.13 -2.17 -13.36
C THR A 57 10.33 -3.68 -13.17
N VAL A 58 9.70 -4.52 -14.00
CA VAL A 58 9.90 -5.97 -13.96
C VAL A 58 11.34 -6.33 -14.37
N GLU A 59 11.93 -5.67 -15.36
CA GLU A 59 13.34 -5.88 -15.71
C GLU A 59 14.27 -5.46 -14.56
N LEU A 60 14.04 -4.29 -13.96
CA LEU A 60 14.78 -3.86 -12.77
C LEU A 60 14.67 -4.86 -11.61
N ALA A 61 13.49 -5.43 -11.37
CA ALA A 61 13.29 -6.46 -10.35
C ALA A 61 14.06 -7.75 -10.66
N LYS A 62 14.24 -8.11 -11.95
CA LYS A 62 15.05 -9.26 -12.36
C LYS A 62 16.54 -8.98 -12.07
N GLU A 63 17.03 -7.82 -12.46
CA GLU A 63 18.41 -7.41 -12.21
C GLU A 63 18.74 -7.36 -10.72
N ASP A 64 17.85 -6.82 -9.89
CA ASP A 64 18.03 -6.80 -8.43
C ASP A 64 18.15 -8.21 -7.86
N MET A 65 17.25 -9.13 -8.25
CA MET A 65 17.32 -10.53 -7.80
C MET A 65 18.59 -11.23 -8.27
N GLU A 66 19.03 -10.99 -9.51
CA GLU A 66 20.28 -11.54 -10.04
C GLU A 66 21.51 -11.01 -9.30
N ASN A 67 21.50 -9.73 -8.91
CA ASN A 67 22.56 -9.15 -8.09
C ASN A 67 22.54 -9.71 -6.66
N ALA A 68 21.38 -9.75 -6.01
CA ALA A 68 21.22 -10.32 -4.67
C ALA A 68 21.65 -11.79 -4.60
N MET A 69 21.48 -12.55 -5.68
CA MET A 69 21.94 -13.94 -5.77
C MET A 69 23.46 -14.11 -5.69
N LYS A 70 24.29 -13.07 -5.89
CA LYS A 70 25.75 -13.21 -5.83
C LYS A 70 26.20 -13.58 -4.42
N ASP A 71 25.72 -12.82 -3.44
CA ASP A 71 26.17 -12.90 -2.04
C ASP A 71 25.21 -13.67 -1.12
N ALA A 72 24.03 -14.04 -1.63
CA ALA A 72 23.00 -14.75 -0.88
C ALA A 72 23.44 -16.15 -0.38
N SER A 73 22.86 -16.55 0.76
CA SER A 73 22.95 -17.91 1.30
C SER A 73 22.34 -18.96 0.34
N LYS A 74 22.55 -20.25 0.58
CA LYS A 74 22.00 -21.31 -0.28
C LYS A 74 20.46 -21.32 -0.27
N GLU A 75 19.87 -21.14 0.90
CA GLU A 75 18.43 -21.09 1.14
C GLU A 75 17.82 -19.85 0.47
N GLU A 76 18.46 -18.70 0.60
CA GLU A 76 18.04 -17.45 -0.03
C GLU A 76 18.17 -17.51 -1.56
N LYS A 77 19.27 -18.06 -2.09
CA LYS A 77 19.43 -18.34 -3.53
C LYS A 77 18.29 -19.18 -4.09
N LYS A 78 17.76 -20.14 -3.32
CA LYS A 78 16.61 -20.96 -3.74
C LYS A 78 15.33 -20.12 -3.82
N GLN A 79 15.10 -19.22 -2.86
CA GLN A 79 13.97 -18.30 -2.87
C GLN A 79 14.07 -17.31 -4.04
N LEU A 80 15.23 -16.68 -4.24
CA LEU A 80 15.50 -15.75 -5.33
C LEU A 80 15.32 -16.41 -6.71
N LYS A 81 15.80 -17.64 -6.90
CA LYS A 81 15.57 -18.40 -8.15
C LYS A 81 14.10 -18.66 -8.43
N LYS A 82 13.30 -18.95 -7.39
CA LYS A 82 11.85 -19.13 -7.53
C LYS A 82 11.19 -17.81 -7.95
N ALA A 83 11.57 -16.70 -7.32
CA ALA A 83 11.06 -15.38 -7.64
C ALA A 83 11.43 -14.94 -9.06
N LEU A 84 12.69 -15.12 -9.47
CA LEU A 84 13.16 -14.81 -10.82
C LEU A 84 12.43 -15.65 -11.89
N LYS A 85 12.13 -16.93 -11.59
CA LYS A 85 11.35 -17.78 -12.49
C LYS A 85 9.93 -17.25 -12.70
N GLU A 86 9.30 -16.69 -11.67
CA GLU A 86 7.99 -16.06 -11.81
C GLU A 86 8.10 -14.71 -12.54
N LEU A 87 9.08 -13.86 -12.22
CA LEU A 87 9.31 -12.58 -12.94
C LEU A 87 9.53 -12.78 -14.44
N LYS A 88 10.19 -13.86 -14.86
CA LYS A 88 10.41 -14.17 -16.29
C LYS A 88 9.10 -14.40 -17.05
N LYS A 89 8.01 -14.73 -16.35
CA LYS A 89 6.67 -14.87 -16.94
C LYS A 89 5.83 -13.62 -16.77
N THR A 90 6.23 -12.72 -15.87
CA THR A 90 5.54 -11.46 -15.60
C THR A 90 5.95 -10.41 -16.62
N ASN A 91 4.96 -9.71 -17.16
CA ASN A 91 5.10 -8.53 -18.02
C ASN A 91 3.75 -7.80 -18.07
N SER A 92 3.73 -6.65 -18.72
CA SER A 92 2.55 -5.81 -18.88
C SER A 92 1.36 -6.55 -19.50
N ASN A 93 1.56 -7.48 -20.43
CA ASN A 93 0.46 -8.26 -21.02
C ASN A 93 -0.18 -9.27 -20.05
N THR A 94 0.56 -9.68 -19.01
CA THR A 94 0.03 -10.57 -17.95
C THR A 94 -0.62 -9.81 -16.81
N LEU A 95 -0.25 -8.55 -16.61
CA LEU A 95 -0.71 -7.73 -15.49
C LEU A 95 -1.84 -6.76 -15.88
N LEU A 96 -1.90 -6.36 -17.14
CA LEU A 96 -2.96 -5.52 -17.69
C LEU A 96 -4.02 -6.37 -18.40
N THR A 97 -5.28 -6.13 -18.06
CA THR A 97 -6.43 -6.63 -18.81
C THR A 97 -6.95 -5.52 -19.71
N LYS A 98 -6.81 -5.69 -21.03
CA LYS A 98 -7.29 -4.71 -22.01
C LYS A 98 -8.81 -4.79 -22.16
N ARG A 99 -9.47 -3.63 -22.20
CA ARG A 99 -10.91 -3.51 -22.43
C ARG A 99 -11.24 -3.23 -23.91
N PRO A 100 -12.48 -3.49 -24.36
CA PRO A 100 -12.87 -3.30 -25.76
C PRO A 100 -12.71 -1.86 -26.29
N ASP A 101 -12.83 -0.85 -25.43
CA ASP A 101 -12.66 0.56 -25.76
C ASP A 101 -11.18 0.98 -25.92
N GLY A 102 -10.25 0.06 -25.66
CA GLY A 102 -8.81 0.29 -25.73
C GLY A 102 -8.18 0.76 -24.42
N SER A 103 -8.95 1.00 -23.36
CA SER A 103 -8.44 1.19 -21.99
C SER A 103 -7.89 -0.13 -21.43
N ALA A 104 -7.24 -0.07 -20.28
CA ALA A 104 -6.76 -1.26 -19.58
C ALA A 104 -6.93 -1.13 -18.08
N GLU A 105 -7.04 -2.27 -17.39
CA GLU A 105 -7.07 -2.32 -15.94
C GLU A 105 -5.97 -3.22 -15.39
N MET A 106 -5.40 -2.81 -14.26
CA MET A 106 -4.48 -3.63 -13.47
C MET A 106 -5.12 -3.93 -12.12
N LYS A 107 -5.37 -5.22 -11.86
CA LYS A 107 -5.98 -5.68 -10.63
C LYS A 107 -4.95 -6.25 -9.67
N ASN A 108 -5.02 -5.85 -8.41
CA ASN A 108 -4.08 -6.25 -7.38
C ASN A 108 -4.80 -6.69 -6.10
N ILE A 109 -4.27 -7.71 -5.42
CA ILE A 109 -4.82 -8.17 -4.13
C ILE A 109 -4.21 -7.34 -2.99
N LEU A 110 -4.95 -7.12 -1.90
CA LEU A 110 -4.46 -6.34 -0.76
C LEU A 110 -4.30 -7.24 0.47
N PRO A 111 -3.10 -7.81 0.72
CA PRO A 111 -2.84 -8.66 1.88
C PRO A 111 -2.60 -7.85 3.17
N GLY A 112 -2.85 -8.43 4.34
CA GLY A 112 -2.53 -7.80 5.62
C GLY A 112 -3.30 -6.52 5.93
N VAL A 113 -4.40 -6.24 5.23
CA VAL A 113 -5.28 -5.08 5.45
C VAL A 113 -6.38 -5.45 6.43
N GLU A 114 -6.61 -4.62 7.44
CA GLU A 114 -7.68 -4.81 8.42
C GLU A 114 -8.99 -4.20 7.91
N ILE A 115 -10.07 -4.98 7.98
CA ILE A 115 -11.43 -4.59 7.63
C ILE A 115 -12.26 -4.62 8.91
N ARG A 116 -12.91 -3.51 9.24
CA ARG A 116 -13.83 -3.37 10.38
C ARG A 116 -15.23 -3.04 9.90
N VAL A 117 -16.23 -3.75 10.41
CA VAL A 117 -17.65 -3.51 10.10
C VAL A 117 -18.52 -4.00 11.24
N GLY A 118 -19.52 -3.21 11.66
CA GLY A 118 -20.47 -3.61 12.69
C GLY A 118 -19.83 -4.04 14.03
N GLY A 119 -18.72 -3.39 14.42
CA GLY A 119 -17.97 -3.72 15.64
C GLY A 119 -17.11 -4.99 15.56
N LYS A 120 -17.09 -5.68 14.41
CA LYS A 120 -16.26 -6.85 14.14
C LYS A 120 -15.11 -6.49 13.21
N LYS A 121 -14.06 -7.31 13.19
CA LYS A 121 -12.89 -7.09 12.35
C LYS A 121 -12.25 -8.38 11.83
N ALA A 122 -11.54 -8.28 10.70
CA ALA A 122 -10.64 -9.31 10.20
C ALA A 122 -9.49 -8.68 9.42
N THR A 123 -8.39 -9.42 9.28
CA THR A 123 -7.26 -9.04 8.43
C THR A 123 -7.24 -9.92 7.19
N THR A 124 -7.01 -9.31 6.02
CA THR A 124 -6.91 -10.05 4.75
C THR A 124 -5.68 -10.94 4.76
N ARG A 125 -5.83 -12.16 4.23
CA ARG A 125 -4.74 -13.13 4.08
C ARG A 125 -3.86 -12.77 2.88
N HIS A 126 -2.77 -13.52 2.67
CA HIS A 126 -1.85 -13.34 1.53
C HIS A 126 -2.51 -13.38 0.14
N ASN A 127 -3.73 -13.92 0.03
CA ASN A 127 -4.52 -13.98 -1.19
C ASN A 127 -5.66 -12.95 -1.23
N GLY A 128 -5.62 -11.92 -0.37
CA GLY A 128 -6.66 -10.90 -0.22
C GLY A 128 -7.94 -11.37 0.47
N LYS A 129 -8.08 -12.66 0.81
CA LYS A 129 -9.32 -13.19 1.40
C LYS A 129 -9.49 -12.80 2.85
N PHE A 130 -10.73 -12.52 3.25
CA PHE A 130 -11.12 -12.24 4.63
C PHE A 130 -12.42 -12.95 5.00
N THR A 131 -12.60 -13.15 6.31
CA THR A 131 -13.85 -13.64 6.92
C THR A 131 -14.08 -12.88 8.22
N ILE A 132 -15.16 -12.12 8.30
CA ILE A 132 -15.59 -11.42 9.52
C ILE A 132 -16.82 -12.16 10.07
N PRO A 133 -16.70 -12.90 11.17
CA PRO A 133 -17.83 -13.63 11.74
C PRO A 133 -18.79 -12.70 12.47
N GLN A 134 -20.08 -13.07 12.48
CA GLN A 134 -21.12 -12.46 13.31
C GLN A 134 -21.27 -10.94 13.12
N VAL A 135 -21.23 -10.47 11.87
CA VAL A 135 -21.51 -9.06 11.58
C VAL A 135 -23.02 -8.80 11.78
N PRO A 136 -23.43 -7.80 12.56
CA PRO A 136 -24.84 -7.47 12.72
C PRO A 136 -25.53 -7.22 11.37
N LEU A 137 -26.84 -7.50 11.31
CA LEU A 137 -27.64 -7.17 10.14
C LEU A 137 -27.92 -5.67 10.10
N GLY A 138 -27.96 -5.08 8.90
CA GLY A 138 -28.33 -3.69 8.69
C GLY A 138 -27.29 -2.87 7.95
N LYS A 139 -27.43 -1.54 8.02
CA LYS A 139 -26.49 -0.59 7.42
C LYS A 139 -25.33 -0.36 8.37
N HIS A 140 -24.11 -0.43 7.84
CA HIS A 140 -22.88 -0.21 8.59
C HIS A 140 -21.90 0.61 7.76
N VAL A 141 -21.04 1.37 8.44
CA VAL A 141 -19.82 1.90 7.84
C VAL A 141 -18.74 0.84 7.98
N MET A 142 -18.18 0.41 6.86
CA MET A 142 -17.00 -0.43 6.79
C MET A 142 -15.76 0.45 6.73
N ARG A 143 -14.77 0.16 7.58
CA ARG A 143 -13.46 0.83 7.60
C ARG A 143 -12.38 -0.13 7.16
N ILE A 144 -11.58 0.29 6.20
CA ILE A 144 -10.45 -0.47 5.66
C ILE A 144 -9.18 0.27 6.07
N THR A 145 -8.30 -0.39 6.81
CA THR A 145 -7.11 0.22 7.42
C THR A 145 -5.89 -0.69 7.28
N LYS A 146 -4.70 -0.10 7.16
CA LYS A 146 -3.42 -0.80 7.30
C LYS A 146 -2.67 -0.13 8.45
N GLU A 147 -2.23 -0.90 9.43
CA GLU A 147 -1.48 -0.39 10.60
C GLU A 147 -2.15 0.82 11.29
N GLY A 148 -3.48 0.77 11.39
CA GLY A 148 -4.28 1.85 12.00
C GLY A 148 -4.52 3.08 11.10
N LYS A 149 -3.91 3.13 9.92
CA LYS A 149 -4.09 4.18 8.92
C LYS A 149 -5.27 3.86 8.02
N LEU A 150 -6.19 4.81 7.88
CA LEU A 150 -7.38 4.67 7.05
C LEU A 150 -6.99 4.65 5.57
N ILE A 151 -7.51 3.67 4.83
CA ILE A 151 -7.42 3.57 3.37
C ILE A 151 -8.74 4.00 2.74
N ARG A 152 -9.86 3.49 3.27
CA ARG A 152 -11.21 3.75 2.72
C ARG A 152 -12.30 3.51 3.77
N GLU A 153 -13.36 4.30 3.68
CA GLU A 153 -14.66 3.99 4.30
C GLU A 153 -15.71 3.73 3.22
N LEU A 154 -16.60 2.77 3.47
CA LEU A 154 -17.67 2.37 2.56
C LEU A 154 -18.96 2.11 3.34
N ASP A 155 -20.09 2.60 2.85
CA ASP A 155 -21.39 2.17 3.36
C ASP A 155 -21.70 0.76 2.84
N VAL A 156 -21.98 -0.15 3.77
CA VAL A 156 -22.33 -1.54 3.45
C VAL A 156 -23.64 -1.95 4.10
N VAL A 157 -24.42 -2.77 3.40
CA VAL A 157 -25.66 -3.34 3.92
C VAL A 157 -25.48 -4.83 4.10
N VAL A 158 -25.48 -5.28 5.35
CA VAL A 158 -25.33 -6.69 5.72
C VAL A 158 -26.71 -7.34 5.81
N LYS A 159 -26.93 -8.36 4.99
CA LYS A 159 -28.20 -9.09 4.90
C LYS A 159 -28.01 -10.55 5.27
N ARG A 160 -29.08 -11.19 5.76
CA ARG A 160 -29.08 -12.62 6.05
C ARG A 160 -28.82 -13.41 4.76
N GLY A 161 -27.94 -14.41 4.84
CA GLY A 161 -27.64 -15.27 3.70
C GLY A 161 -26.78 -14.63 2.61
N GLN A 162 -26.05 -13.55 2.92
CA GLN A 162 -25.03 -12.98 2.02
C GLN A 162 -23.70 -13.73 2.21
N PRO A 163 -23.36 -14.74 1.37
CA PRO A 163 -22.22 -15.62 1.66
C PRO A 163 -20.88 -14.95 1.34
N ARG A 164 -20.88 -13.95 0.43
CA ARG A 164 -19.68 -13.31 -0.10
C ARG A 164 -19.91 -11.84 -0.43
N MET A 165 -18.92 -11.00 -0.14
CA MET A 165 -18.82 -9.58 -0.46
C MET A 165 -17.36 -9.32 -0.86
N ASP A 166 -17.07 -9.44 -2.16
CA ASP A 166 -15.79 -9.00 -2.69
C ASP A 166 -15.77 -7.47 -2.74
N ILE A 167 -14.66 -6.88 -2.32
CA ILE A 167 -14.47 -5.43 -2.24
C ILE A 167 -13.36 -5.08 -3.20
N ASP A 168 -13.67 -4.22 -4.17
CA ASP A 168 -12.68 -3.67 -5.07
C ASP A 168 -12.53 -2.17 -4.85
N LEU A 169 -11.34 -1.75 -4.43
CA LEU A 169 -10.96 -0.35 -4.34
C LEU A 169 -10.59 0.13 -5.75
N GLN A 170 -11.60 0.45 -6.55
CA GLN A 170 -11.42 0.95 -7.91
C GLN A 170 -10.91 2.39 -7.87
N ILE A 171 -9.85 2.63 -8.63
CA ILE A 171 -9.18 3.92 -8.76
C ILE A 171 -9.02 4.22 -10.24
N TYR A 172 -9.55 5.36 -10.65
CA TYR A 172 -9.37 5.86 -12.00
C TYR A 172 -8.02 6.57 -12.13
N GLU A 173 -7.44 6.57 -13.33
CA GLU A 173 -6.14 7.19 -13.62
C GLU A 173 -5.96 8.58 -13.00
N LYS A 174 -6.95 9.47 -13.15
CA LYS A 174 -6.91 10.81 -12.57
C LYS A 174 -6.81 10.80 -11.05
N GLN A 175 -7.56 9.92 -10.39
CA GLN A 175 -7.50 9.78 -8.93
C GLN A 175 -6.17 9.18 -8.48
N PHE A 176 -5.62 8.25 -9.26
CA PHE A 176 -4.29 7.70 -9.02
C PHE A 176 -3.21 8.78 -9.11
N GLN A 177 -3.25 9.62 -10.15
CA GLN A 177 -2.37 10.78 -10.32
C GLN A 177 -2.55 11.81 -9.18
N GLU A 178 -3.79 12.12 -8.81
CA GLU A 178 -4.08 13.03 -7.68
C GLU A 178 -3.57 12.48 -6.34
N ASN A 179 -3.75 11.18 -6.06
CA ASN A 179 -3.24 10.54 -4.85
C ASN A 179 -1.71 10.63 -4.78
N VAL A 180 -1.04 10.40 -5.90
CA VAL A 180 0.42 10.49 -6.00
C VAL A 180 0.89 11.93 -5.83
N ASN A 181 0.19 12.90 -6.43
CA ASN A 181 0.49 14.31 -6.23
C ASN A 181 0.31 14.73 -4.77
N ARG A 182 -0.71 14.21 -4.08
CA ARG A 182 -0.91 14.43 -2.64
C ARG A 182 0.15 13.76 -1.78
N MET A 183 0.54 12.53 -2.12
CA MET A 183 1.70 11.86 -1.51
C MET A 183 2.92 12.79 -1.61
N HIS A 184 3.20 13.34 -2.80
CA HIS A 184 4.25 14.34 -3.00
C HIS A 184 4.08 15.64 -2.19
N GLN A 185 2.87 16.18 -2.06
CA GLN A 185 2.64 17.43 -1.34
C GLN A 185 2.72 17.26 0.19
N ALA A 186 2.20 16.15 0.71
CA ALA A 186 2.22 15.82 2.14
C ALA A 186 3.65 15.65 2.65
N MET A 187 4.52 15.26 1.75
CA MET A 187 5.93 15.21 1.97
C MET A 187 6.53 16.63 2.27
N GLY A 188 5.96 17.73 1.80
CA GLY A 188 6.59 19.07 1.86
C GLY A 188 6.98 19.69 3.22
N HIS A 189 6.48 19.30 4.40
CA HIS A 189 6.68 20.08 5.66
C HIS A 189 6.69 19.23 6.97
N HIS A 190 7.83 19.20 7.70
CA HIS A 190 8.07 19.08 9.18
C HIS A 190 9.24 18.14 9.64
N HIS A 191 9.89 18.53 10.76
CA HIS A 191 11.11 18.04 11.48
C HIS A 191 10.96 16.70 12.28
N PRO A 192 11.93 16.28 13.15
CA PRO A 192 13.32 15.81 12.94
C PRO A 192 13.55 14.36 13.52
N ASP A 193 14.66 13.68 13.21
CA ASP A 193 15.44 12.69 14.02
C ASP A 193 16.43 11.84 13.18
N SER A 194 17.73 12.17 13.18
CA SER A 194 18.95 11.43 12.72
C SER A 194 18.88 10.35 11.61
N ALA A 195 19.62 10.48 10.50
CA ALA A 195 19.60 9.54 9.35
C ALA A 195 20.80 8.58 9.26
N THR A 196 20.74 7.59 8.37
CA THR A 196 21.87 6.68 8.04
C THR A 196 21.98 6.43 6.53
N VAL A 197 23.21 6.41 6.00
CA VAL A 197 23.52 6.36 4.56
C VAL A 197 24.16 5.04 4.14
N GLN A 198 23.80 4.56 2.94
CA GLN A 198 24.63 3.68 2.12
C GLN A 198 25.13 4.53 0.94
N GLY A 199 26.45 4.73 0.78
CA GLY A 199 26.99 5.93 0.13
C GLY A 199 26.90 6.05 -1.40
N THR A 200 27.08 7.29 -1.90
CA THR A 200 27.43 7.68 -3.28
C THR A 200 28.14 9.06 -3.30
N ALA A 201 28.63 9.51 -4.47
CA ALA A 201 29.36 10.76 -4.67
C ALA A 201 28.50 12.01 -4.35
N THR A 202 29.06 12.94 -3.59
CA THR A 202 28.31 13.96 -2.84
C THR A 202 28.31 15.36 -3.46
N TYR A 203 27.15 16.00 -3.41
CA TYR A 203 27.00 17.45 -3.52
C TYR A 203 27.69 18.18 -2.36
N PRO A 204 28.02 19.48 -2.50
CA PRO A 204 28.34 20.30 -1.35
C PRO A 204 27.22 20.21 -0.30
N GLU A 205 27.58 20.44 0.96
CA GLU A 205 26.64 20.36 2.08
C GLU A 205 25.50 21.37 1.92
N LEU A 206 24.29 20.85 1.83
CA LEU A 206 23.05 21.62 1.72
C LEU A 206 22.39 21.72 3.10
N LYS A 207 21.73 22.84 3.36
CA LYS A 207 21.12 23.10 4.67
C LYS A 207 19.83 22.29 4.85
N GLU A 208 19.57 21.80 6.06
CA GLU A 208 18.26 21.28 6.45
C GLU A 208 17.15 22.27 6.04
N GLY A 209 16.08 21.76 5.43
CA GLY A 209 14.96 22.56 4.92
C GLY A 209 15.22 23.26 3.58
N GLN A 210 16.43 23.19 3.03
CA GLN A 210 16.72 23.71 1.70
C GLN A 210 15.96 22.90 0.64
N LEU A 211 15.25 23.60 -0.24
CA LEU A 211 14.61 23.01 -1.40
C LEU A 211 15.60 23.00 -2.57
N VAL A 212 15.75 21.85 -3.22
CA VAL A 212 16.59 21.66 -4.41
C VAL A 212 15.76 21.18 -5.60
N GLY A 213 16.08 21.66 -6.80
CA GLY A 213 15.25 21.47 -8.00
C GLY A 213 14.19 22.55 -8.21
N LYS A 214 13.34 22.39 -9.22
CA LYS A 214 12.28 23.34 -9.61
C LYS A 214 10.93 22.65 -9.78
N GLY A 215 9.85 23.41 -9.64
CA GLY A 215 8.47 22.94 -9.83
C GLY A 215 8.02 21.93 -8.78
N GLU A 216 7.08 21.05 -9.16
CA GLU A 216 6.66 19.92 -8.32
C GLU A 216 7.79 18.91 -8.13
N GLY A 217 8.87 18.98 -8.93
CA GLY A 217 10.09 18.17 -8.81
C GLY A 217 10.94 18.43 -7.55
N ARG A 218 10.65 19.52 -6.82
CA ARG A 218 11.50 19.98 -5.73
C ARG A 218 11.65 18.94 -4.63
N MET A 219 12.89 18.72 -4.21
CA MET A 219 13.25 17.83 -3.11
C MET A 219 13.63 18.68 -1.91
N GLY A 220 13.23 18.27 -0.71
CA GLY A 220 13.63 18.93 0.53
C GLY A 220 14.78 18.18 1.18
N ILE A 221 15.81 18.91 1.59
CA ILE A 221 16.88 18.36 2.43
C ILE A 221 16.34 18.19 3.85
N ILE A 222 16.42 16.97 4.39
CA ILE A 222 15.84 16.62 5.69
C ILE A 222 16.87 16.35 6.78
N SER A 223 18.14 16.20 6.40
CA SER A 223 19.23 15.99 7.33
C SER A 223 19.98 17.27 7.67
N ASP A 224 20.46 17.38 8.91
CA ASP A 224 21.37 18.41 9.40
C ASP A 224 22.69 17.80 9.89
N PRO A 225 23.76 17.92 9.08
CA PRO A 225 25.08 17.39 9.45
C PRO A 225 25.67 18.00 10.71
N THR A 226 25.23 19.20 11.11
CA THR A 226 25.68 19.84 12.35
C THR A 226 25.17 19.14 13.60
N LYS A 227 24.13 18.32 13.46
CA LYS A 227 23.57 17.46 14.51
C LYS A 227 24.17 16.05 14.50
N GLY A 228 25.21 15.80 13.69
CA GLY A 228 25.82 14.48 13.52
C GLY A 228 25.06 13.57 12.55
N GLU A 229 24.16 14.14 11.73
CA GLU A 229 23.40 13.41 10.72
C GLU A 229 24.21 13.27 9.41
N PRO A 230 23.88 12.31 8.55
CA PRO A 230 24.45 12.25 7.20
C PRO A 230 24.11 13.47 6.36
N LYS A 231 24.86 13.71 5.29
CA LYS A 231 24.70 14.92 4.47
C LYS A 231 23.65 14.73 3.40
N ASN A 232 22.94 15.81 3.08
CA ASN A 232 22.10 15.94 1.89
C ASN A 232 21.00 14.88 1.76
N ILE A 233 20.48 14.33 2.86
CA ILE A 233 19.36 13.40 2.80
C ILE A 233 18.16 14.12 2.20
N VAL A 234 17.60 13.56 1.12
CA VAL A 234 16.38 14.05 0.52
C VAL A 234 15.23 13.17 0.93
N SER A 235 14.09 13.79 1.07
CA SER A 235 12.85 13.11 1.39
C SER A 235 12.24 12.20 0.35
N CYS A 236 12.44 12.55 -0.91
CA CYS A 236 12.00 11.80 -2.07
C CYS A 236 12.96 12.18 -3.18
N ASN A 237 13.68 11.20 -3.70
CA ASN A 237 14.51 11.40 -4.87
C ASN A 237 13.58 11.44 -6.10
N LYS A 238 12.91 12.57 -6.30
CA LYS A 238 12.03 12.78 -7.46
C LYS A 238 12.84 12.86 -8.78
N ALA A 239 14.16 12.82 -8.71
CA ALA A 239 15.05 12.88 -9.84
C ALA A 239 15.38 11.48 -10.37
N ASP A 240 14.42 10.82 -11.03
CA ASP A 240 14.76 9.72 -11.96
C ASP A 240 14.02 9.83 -13.31
N GLY A 241 13.59 11.05 -13.65
CA GLY A 241 12.86 11.38 -14.88
C GLY A 241 13.39 12.61 -15.62
N TYR A 242 14.61 13.08 -15.33
CA TYR A 242 15.26 14.06 -16.19
C TYR A 242 16.14 13.32 -17.18
N GLU A 243 15.65 13.08 -18.39
CA GLU A 243 16.57 12.98 -19.52
C GLU A 243 17.30 14.33 -19.57
N SER A 244 18.59 14.35 -19.25
CA SER A 244 19.42 15.46 -19.72
C SER A 244 19.15 15.63 -21.21
N PRO A 245 18.73 16.81 -21.68
CA PRO A 245 18.55 17.04 -23.10
C PRO A 245 19.81 16.54 -23.83
N VAL A 246 19.63 15.83 -24.96
CA VAL A 246 20.74 15.15 -25.66
C VAL A 246 21.96 16.07 -25.76
N GLY A 247 23.08 15.68 -25.12
CA GLY A 247 24.32 16.45 -25.07
C GLY A 247 24.52 17.34 -23.83
N LYS A 248 23.63 17.29 -22.84
CA LYS A 248 23.79 18.01 -21.56
C LYS A 248 24.24 17.10 -20.41
N ARG A 249 24.87 17.70 -19.39
CA ARG A 249 25.36 17.02 -18.18
C ARG A 249 24.18 16.55 -17.31
N PRO A 250 24.40 15.59 -16.38
CA PRO A 250 23.44 15.23 -15.34
C PRO A 250 22.90 16.47 -14.60
N PHE A 251 21.74 16.33 -13.95
CA PHE A 251 21.08 17.41 -13.20
C PHE A 251 22.08 18.22 -12.37
N ASP A 252 22.12 19.53 -12.59
CA ASP A 252 22.94 20.47 -11.82
C ASP A 252 22.01 21.25 -10.87
N PRO A 253 22.06 21.02 -9.54
CA PRO A 253 21.24 21.75 -8.58
C PRO A 253 21.62 23.23 -8.47
N ALA A 254 22.80 23.64 -8.96
CA ALA A 254 23.18 25.03 -9.16
C ALA A 254 22.88 25.53 -10.58
N GLY A 255 22.40 24.65 -11.46
CA GLY A 255 22.08 24.93 -12.85
C GLY A 255 20.90 25.88 -12.98
N THR A 256 21.05 26.91 -13.80
CA THR A 256 19.96 27.85 -14.12
C THR A 256 19.00 27.30 -15.17
N GLU A 257 19.30 26.14 -15.76
CA GLU A 257 18.53 25.54 -16.85
C GLU A 257 17.09 25.21 -16.45
N GLU A 258 16.19 25.25 -17.43
CA GLU A 258 14.80 24.82 -17.27
C GLU A 258 14.72 23.30 -17.40
N TRP A 259 14.63 22.63 -16.27
CA TRP A 259 14.37 21.20 -16.18
C TRP A 259 12.86 21.01 -16.04
N GLU A 260 12.20 20.51 -17.09
CA GLU A 260 10.75 20.25 -17.06
C GLU A 260 10.45 19.02 -16.22
N SER A 261 9.58 19.18 -15.22
CA SER A 261 9.09 18.07 -14.41
C SER A 261 8.25 17.12 -15.26
N ASP A 262 8.60 15.84 -15.30
CA ASP A 262 7.84 14.81 -15.99
C ASP A 262 6.76 14.15 -15.12
N THR A 263 6.40 14.79 -14.00
CA THR A 263 5.38 14.27 -13.04
C THR A 263 4.04 13.99 -13.70
N TRP A 264 3.70 14.75 -14.74
CA TRP A 264 2.51 14.53 -15.54
C TRP A 264 2.49 13.17 -16.25
N ARG A 265 3.64 12.50 -16.41
CA ARG A 265 3.79 11.14 -16.95
C ARG A 265 3.66 10.05 -15.89
N PHE A 266 3.43 10.37 -14.62
CA PHE A 266 3.31 9.35 -13.58
C PHE A 266 2.18 8.35 -13.90
N PRO A 267 2.41 7.02 -13.74
CA PRO A 267 3.59 6.36 -13.18
C PRO A 267 4.74 6.09 -14.19
N ALA A 268 4.53 6.39 -15.47
CA ALA A 268 5.48 6.11 -16.56
C ALA A 268 6.69 7.05 -16.62
N ASN A 269 6.87 7.92 -15.63
CA ASN A 269 8.11 8.66 -15.42
C ASN A 269 9.23 7.80 -14.82
N LEU A 270 8.96 6.54 -14.46
CA LEU A 270 9.93 5.59 -13.88
C LEU A 270 10.66 6.07 -12.62
N SER A 271 10.12 7.08 -11.94
CA SER A 271 10.60 7.52 -10.63
C SER A 271 10.68 6.37 -9.63
N ASP A 272 11.50 6.50 -8.61
CA ASP A 272 11.62 5.51 -7.53
C ASP A 272 10.26 5.22 -6.88
N CYS A 273 9.42 6.24 -6.70
CA CYS A 273 8.05 6.07 -6.23
C CYS A 273 7.22 5.21 -7.18
N SER A 274 7.27 5.45 -8.50
CA SER A 274 6.48 4.67 -9.44
C SER A 274 6.99 3.22 -9.53
N ARG A 275 8.31 3.02 -9.57
CA ARG A 275 8.92 1.69 -9.50
C ARG A 275 8.52 0.97 -8.21
N SER A 276 8.57 1.65 -7.07
CA SER A 276 8.18 1.06 -5.79
C SER A 276 6.73 0.65 -5.78
N ILE A 277 5.79 1.47 -6.28
CA ILE A 277 4.38 1.04 -6.39
C ILE A 277 4.27 -0.28 -7.17
N MET A 278 4.98 -0.42 -8.29
CA MET A 278 4.93 -1.66 -9.07
C MET A 278 5.63 -2.83 -8.35
N LEU A 279 6.75 -2.62 -7.66
CA LEU A 279 7.38 -3.63 -6.82
C LEU A 279 6.46 -4.09 -5.69
N GLY A 280 5.71 -3.16 -5.09
CA GLY A 280 4.67 -3.44 -4.10
C GLY A 280 3.51 -4.23 -4.70
N PHE A 281 3.13 -3.94 -5.94
CA PHE A 281 2.16 -4.76 -6.66
C PHE A 281 2.66 -6.17 -6.91
N LEU A 282 3.94 -6.36 -7.24
CA LEU A 282 4.55 -7.70 -7.33
C LEU A 282 4.50 -8.41 -5.98
N TYR A 283 4.92 -7.74 -4.89
CA TYR A 283 4.79 -8.28 -3.53
C TYR A 283 3.36 -8.74 -3.25
N ASN A 284 2.37 -7.90 -3.53
CA ASN A 284 0.98 -8.23 -3.27
C ASN A 284 0.51 -9.45 -4.08
N GLN A 285 0.87 -9.56 -5.37
CA GLN A 285 0.51 -10.73 -6.20
C GLN A 285 1.01 -12.04 -5.61
N SER A 286 2.18 -12.03 -4.98
CA SER A 286 2.72 -13.21 -4.31
C SER A 286 3.69 -12.86 -3.18
N SER A 287 3.14 -12.54 -2.01
CA SER A 287 3.95 -12.09 -0.85
C SER A 287 4.98 -13.13 -0.39
N LEU A 288 4.72 -14.41 -0.65
CA LEU A 288 5.64 -15.52 -0.37
C LEU A 288 6.81 -15.61 -1.36
N ILE A 289 6.64 -15.10 -2.59
CA ILE A 289 7.65 -15.17 -3.65
C ILE A 289 8.42 -13.85 -3.72
N PHE A 290 7.71 -12.74 -3.57
CA PHE A 290 8.22 -11.38 -3.72
C PHE A 290 8.38 -10.66 -2.38
N GLY A 291 8.54 -11.41 -1.28
CA GLY A 291 8.70 -10.87 0.08
C GLY A 291 9.85 -9.87 0.24
N ARG A 292 10.85 -9.91 -0.66
CA ARG A 292 11.92 -8.92 -0.76
C ARG A 292 11.38 -7.49 -0.95
N TYR A 293 10.23 -7.32 -1.59
CA TYR A 293 9.61 -6.03 -1.87
C TYR A 293 8.46 -5.69 -0.91
N HIS A 294 8.38 -6.33 0.26
CA HIS A 294 7.27 -6.08 1.21
C HIS A 294 7.14 -4.60 1.62
N MET A 295 8.25 -3.88 1.76
CA MET A 295 8.23 -2.45 2.09
C MET A 295 7.56 -1.61 0.99
N SER A 296 7.68 -2.04 -0.27
CA SER A 296 7.06 -1.37 -1.41
C SER A 296 5.52 -1.45 -1.39
N GLU A 297 4.94 -2.35 -0.58
CA GLU A 297 3.49 -2.38 -0.33
C GLU A 297 3.00 -1.04 0.24
N TYR A 298 3.82 -0.34 1.03
CA TYR A 298 3.42 0.95 1.60
C TYR A 298 3.17 2.01 0.53
N CYS A 299 4.00 2.06 -0.53
CA CYS A 299 3.73 2.93 -1.69
C CYS A 299 2.44 2.55 -2.41
N VAL A 300 2.11 1.25 -2.49
CA VAL A 300 0.82 0.81 -3.01
C VAL A 300 -0.31 1.39 -2.16
N ILE A 301 -0.27 1.17 -0.84
CA ILE A 301 -1.32 1.65 0.08
C ILE A 301 -1.51 3.16 -0.01
N GLU A 302 -0.44 3.95 -0.09
CA GLU A 302 -0.51 5.40 -0.24
C GLU A 302 -1.07 5.83 -1.59
N SER A 303 -0.64 5.19 -2.67
CA SER A 303 -1.13 5.50 -4.02
C SER A 303 -2.63 5.20 -4.18
N ILE A 304 -3.16 4.28 -3.39
CA ILE A 304 -4.59 3.93 -3.37
C ILE A 304 -5.37 4.59 -2.23
N ASN A 305 -4.69 5.32 -1.35
CA ASN A 305 -5.32 5.95 -0.20
C ASN A 305 -6.19 7.11 -0.67
N ALA A 306 -7.50 6.90 -0.61
CA ALA A 306 -8.48 7.79 -1.22
C ALA A 306 -9.16 8.65 -0.15
N VAL A 307 -8.38 9.40 0.65
CA VAL A 307 -8.91 10.52 1.45
C VAL A 307 -9.35 11.62 0.47
N MET A 308 -10.47 11.36 -0.18
CA MET A 308 -11.05 12.10 -1.28
C MET A 308 -12.41 12.60 -0.81
N GLY A 309 -12.44 13.86 -0.40
CA GLY A 309 -13.66 14.59 -0.05
C GLY A 309 -13.34 15.95 0.55
N GLU A 310 -12.35 15.99 1.44
CA GLU A 310 -11.78 17.20 2.02
C GLU A 310 -10.28 16.99 2.12
N GLU A 311 -9.49 18.07 2.04
CA GLU A 311 -8.08 18.03 2.40
C GLU A 311 -8.02 17.58 3.88
N PRO A 312 -7.56 16.37 4.26
CA PRO A 312 -7.44 15.99 5.65
C PRO A 312 -6.73 17.08 6.42
N LYS A 313 -7.34 17.42 7.55
CA LYS A 313 -6.85 18.42 8.50
C LYS A 313 -5.43 18.11 9.00
N ASP A 314 -4.97 16.88 8.79
CA ASP A 314 -3.68 16.37 9.17
C ASP A 314 -2.97 15.70 7.97
N LYS A 315 -1.83 16.26 7.57
CA LYS A 315 -1.02 15.77 6.45
C LYS A 315 -0.43 14.37 6.70
N ASP A 316 -0.35 13.93 7.96
CA ASP A 316 0.06 12.56 8.35
C ASP A 316 -0.93 11.47 7.90
N GLN A 317 -2.09 11.86 7.37
CA GLN A 317 -3.08 10.94 6.80
C GLN A 317 -2.85 10.63 5.33
N TYR A 318 -2.12 11.49 4.59
CA TYR A 318 -1.86 11.31 3.16
C TYR A 318 -0.67 10.40 2.87
N ALA A 319 0.46 10.70 3.50
CA ALA A 319 1.71 9.97 3.31
C ALA A 319 2.05 9.17 4.57
N ALA A 320 1.11 8.37 5.05
CA ALA A 320 1.21 7.71 6.36
C ALA A 320 2.50 6.91 6.58
N TYR A 321 3.13 6.43 5.51
CA TYR A 321 4.36 5.67 5.49
C TYR A 321 5.54 6.50 4.96
N CYS A 322 5.35 7.30 3.90
CA CYS A 322 6.34 8.27 3.41
C CYS A 322 6.12 9.68 4.03
N ASN A 323 6.01 9.78 5.36
CA ASN A 323 5.73 11.03 6.12
C ASN A 323 6.97 11.69 6.73
N TRP A 324 8.18 11.37 6.27
CA TRP A 324 9.40 12.06 6.71
C TRP A 324 9.71 11.86 8.20
N LYS A 325 9.05 10.86 8.81
CA LYS A 325 9.32 10.44 10.18
C LYS A 325 10.28 9.27 10.14
N GLN A 326 11.33 9.38 10.95
CA GLN A 326 12.24 8.29 11.19
C GLN A 326 11.45 7.05 11.63
N LYS A 327 11.79 5.92 11.03
CA LYS A 327 11.21 4.61 11.28
C LYS A 327 12.02 3.93 12.37
N GLY A 328 11.44 2.92 13.01
CA GLY A 328 12.07 2.25 14.17
C GLY A 328 13.41 1.58 13.89
N ASP A 329 13.83 1.49 12.63
CA ASP A 329 15.10 0.94 12.15
C ASP A 329 16.09 2.01 11.66
N GLY A 330 15.78 3.30 11.80
CA GLY A 330 16.69 4.42 11.52
C GLY A 330 16.50 5.11 10.18
N HIS A 331 15.65 4.59 9.30
CA HIS A 331 15.37 5.16 7.97
C HIS A 331 14.33 6.29 8.01
N TRP A 332 14.42 7.26 7.11
CA TRP A 332 13.56 8.46 7.15
C TRP A 332 12.42 8.46 6.16
N ASN A 333 12.68 7.82 5.03
CA ASN A 333 11.77 7.75 3.93
C ASN A 333 11.76 6.33 3.39
N CYS A 334 11.08 6.22 2.28
CA CYS A 334 10.82 5.00 1.58
C CYS A 334 12.08 4.43 0.86
N SER A 335 13.29 4.95 1.13
CA SER A 335 14.60 4.58 0.54
C SER A 335 15.09 3.14 0.73
N TRP A 336 14.45 2.35 1.58
CA TRP A 336 14.78 0.94 1.82
C TRP A 336 14.17 -0.02 0.79
N PHE A 337 13.67 0.47 -0.35
CA PHE A 337 13.07 -0.40 -1.36
C PHE A 337 14.15 -1.22 -2.03
N ASN A 338 14.23 -2.49 -1.65
CA ASN A 338 14.99 -3.47 -2.43
C ASN A 338 14.63 -3.33 -3.91
N GLY A 339 15.66 -3.32 -4.76
CA GLY A 339 15.50 -3.14 -6.20
C GLY A 339 15.65 -1.72 -6.70
N ILE A 340 15.54 -0.70 -5.85
CA ILE A 340 15.76 0.69 -6.24
C ILE A 340 17.16 1.11 -5.75
N LYS A 341 18.09 1.31 -6.69
CA LYS A 341 19.53 1.49 -6.41
C LYS A 341 19.88 2.96 -6.18
N HIS A 342 19.22 3.60 -5.23
CA HIS A 342 19.52 4.98 -4.88
C HIS A 342 19.70 5.10 -3.38
N THR A 343 20.63 5.97 -2.98
CA THR A 343 20.88 6.31 -1.59
C THR A 343 19.85 7.34 -1.13
N GLU A 344 19.67 7.47 0.19
CA GLU A 344 18.86 8.55 0.77
C GLU A 344 19.44 9.94 0.51
N GLU A 345 20.74 10.03 0.18
CA GLU A 345 21.41 11.29 -0.14
C GLU A 345 20.92 11.79 -1.51
N LEU A 346 20.82 13.11 -1.67
CA LEU A 346 20.80 13.74 -2.97
C LEU A 346 22.05 13.29 -3.73
N HIS A 347 21.86 12.51 -4.78
CA HIS A 347 22.88 12.19 -5.75
C HIS A 347 22.26 12.25 -7.13
N THR A 348 23.09 12.52 -8.12
CA THR A 348 22.72 12.38 -9.52
C THR A 348 23.46 11.21 -10.10
N HIS A 349 22.74 10.37 -10.85
CA HIS A 349 23.32 9.29 -11.64
C HIS A 349 24.04 9.81 -12.89
#